data_AF-A0A259TVS8-F1
#
_entry.id   AF-A0A259TVS8-F1
#
_cell.length_a   1.000
_cell.length_b   1.000
_cell.length_c   1.000
_cell.angle_alpha   90.00
_cell.angle_beta   90.00
_cell.angle_gamma   90.00
#
_symmetry.space_group_name_H-M   'P 1'
#
loop_
_entity.id
_entity.type
_entity.pdbx_description
1 polymer ?
#
loop_
_entity_poly.entity_id
_entity_poly.type
_entity_poly.pdbx_seq_one_letter_code
_entity_poly.pdbx_strand_id
1 'polypeptide(L)'
;MFRLDPHLPHAPAAPAAFLDAALQQAARDADAVPGAYARAPWGFRPATPAAKRILDDFEGRSRSWIVVTCRRSDAQEHTRERCLTAIQRYLLSLAVEGVDATWIGSGLPEGLEDVSEMLPREEILGVVRLDSA
;
A
#
# COMPACT_ATOMS: atom_id res chain seq x y z
N MET A 1 -19.11 -23.01 20.47
CA MET A 1 -19.62 -22.17 19.37
C MET A 1 -19.40 -20.73 19.78
N PHE A 2 -18.36 -20.07 19.25
CA PHE A 2 -18.10 -18.67 19.58
C PHE A 2 -18.93 -17.80 18.65
N ARG A 3 -19.83 -17.00 19.24
CA ARG A 3 -20.67 -16.03 18.53
C ARG A 3 -19.86 -14.74 18.45
N LEU A 4 -19.42 -14.36 17.26
CA LEU A 4 -18.82 -13.04 17.02
C LEU A 4 -19.94 -12.01 17.20
N ASP A 5 -19.79 -11.12 18.18
CA ASP A 5 -20.71 -10.01 18.38
C ASP A 5 -20.65 -9.09 17.14
N PRO A 6 -21.78 -8.82 16.45
CA PRO A 6 -21.80 -7.99 15.25
C PRO A 6 -21.65 -6.49 15.53
N HIS A 7 -21.57 -6.10 16.82
CA HIS A 7 -21.42 -4.73 17.26
C HIS A 7 -20.05 -4.52 17.93
N LEU A 8 -18.99 -4.56 17.12
CA LEU A 8 -17.76 -3.87 17.51
C LEU A 8 -18.08 -2.37 17.58
N PRO A 9 -17.78 -1.68 18.70
CA PRO A 9 -17.90 -0.23 18.75
C PRO A 9 -17.04 0.36 17.63
N HIS A 10 -17.59 1.33 16.89
CA HIS A 10 -16.85 2.12 15.91
C HIS A 10 -15.67 2.75 16.65
N ALA A 11 -14.48 2.17 16.50
CA ALA A 11 -13.29 2.69 17.15
C ALA A 11 -13.03 4.08 16.53
N PRO A 12 -12.72 5.10 17.34
CA PRO A 12 -12.35 6.38 16.77
C PRO A 12 -11.17 6.18 15.82
N ALA A 13 -11.20 6.83 14.66
CA ALA A 13 -10.12 6.80 13.69
C ALA A 13 -8.79 7.04 14.42
N ALA A 14 -7.82 6.16 14.18
CA ALA A 14 -6.56 6.21 14.89
C ALA A 14 -5.87 7.58 14.67
N PRO A 15 -5.18 8.13 15.68
CA PRO A 15 -4.47 9.40 15.54
C PRO A 15 -3.51 9.37 14.35
N ALA A 16 -3.32 10.50 13.64
CA ALA A 16 -2.43 10.55 12.47
C ALA A 16 -1.01 10.03 12.76
N ALA A 17 -0.47 10.34 13.95
CA ALA A 17 0.83 9.84 14.39
C ALA A 17 0.89 8.32 14.56
N PHE A 18 -0.24 7.69 14.94
CA PHE A 18 -0.34 6.23 14.99
C PHE A 18 -0.32 5.64 13.59
N LEU A 19 -1.11 6.21 12.66
CA LEU A 19 -1.15 5.73 11.29
C LEU A 19 0.23 5.85 10.61
N ASP A 20 0.92 6.98 10.80
CA ASP A 20 2.27 7.17 10.28
C ASP A 20 3.26 6.12 10.84
N ALA A 21 3.18 5.81 12.13
CA ALA A 21 4.00 4.79 12.76
C ALA A 21 3.71 3.38 12.19
N ALA A 22 2.43 3.04 12.01
CA ALA A 22 2.01 1.77 11.42
C ALA A 22 2.49 1.62 9.97
N LEU A 23 2.36 2.68 9.15
CA LEU A 23 2.83 2.68 7.77
C LEU A 23 4.35 2.54 7.68
N GLN A 24 5.10 3.21 8.57
CA GLN A 24 6.56 3.07 8.66
C GLN A 24 6.97 1.66 9.08
N GLN A 25 6.27 1.08 10.07
CA GLN A 25 6.57 -0.28 10.51
C GLN A 25 6.26 -1.29 9.41
N ALA A 26 5.13 -1.14 8.72
CA ALA A 26 4.77 -2.00 7.59
C ALA A 26 5.79 -1.95 6.45
N ALA A 27 6.34 -0.76 6.15
CA ALA A 27 7.42 -0.63 5.16
C ALA A 27 8.70 -1.36 5.60
N ARG A 28 9.10 -1.25 6.88
CA ARG A 28 10.27 -1.98 7.41
C ARG A 28 10.07 -3.49 7.35
N ASP A 29 8.87 -3.96 7.68
CA ASP A 29 8.50 -5.36 7.62
C ASP A 29 8.52 -5.90 6.20
N ALA A 30 8.07 -5.11 5.22
CA ALA A 30 8.17 -5.43 3.80
C ALA A 30 9.63 -5.49 3.34
N ASP A 31 10.48 -4.59 3.81
CA ASP A 31 11.92 -4.59 3.50
C ASP A 31 12.68 -5.80 4.08
N ALA A 32 12.10 -6.50 5.05
CA ALA A 32 12.66 -7.75 5.58
C ALA A 32 12.44 -8.96 4.65
N VAL A 33 11.68 -8.82 3.55
CA VAL A 33 11.52 -9.88 2.55
C VAL A 33 12.88 -10.20 1.93
N PRO A 34 13.39 -11.45 2.04
CA PRO A 34 14.71 -11.80 1.56
C PRO A 34 14.90 -11.49 0.07
N GLY A 35 16.08 -11.02 -0.30
CA GLY A 35 16.38 -10.44 -1.62
C GLY A 35 17.83 -10.69 -2.06
N ALA A 36 18.05 -10.85 -3.37
CA ALA A 36 19.40 -10.80 -3.95
C ALA A 36 19.86 -9.37 -4.29
N TYR A 37 19.02 -8.37 -3.97
CA TYR A 37 19.25 -6.97 -4.31
C TYR A 37 19.94 -6.24 -3.15
N ALA A 38 20.83 -5.31 -3.48
CA ALA A 38 21.42 -4.40 -2.50
C ALA A 38 20.39 -3.38 -1.93
N ARG A 39 19.26 -3.19 -2.61
CA ARG A 39 18.14 -2.35 -2.19
C ARG A 39 16.82 -3.00 -2.60
N ALA A 40 15.80 -2.83 -1.76
CA ALA A 40 14.44 -3.27 -2.08
C ALA A 40 13.98 -2.68 -3.44
N PRO A 41 13.45 -3.51 -4.36
CA PRO A 41 12.92 -3.02 -5.63
C PRO A 41 11.55 -2.36 -5.47
N TRP A 42 10.85 -2.52 -4.35
CA TRP A 42 9.53 -1.92 -4.12
C TRP A 42 9.61 -0.56 -3.42
N GLY A 43 8.54 0.23 -3.54
CA GLY A 43 8.34 1.45 -2.77
C GLY A 43 6.90 1.57 -2.29
N PHE A 44 6.71 2.05 -1.06
CA PHE A 44 5.41 2.37 -0.48
C PHE A 44 5.38 3.86 -0.18
N ARG A 45 4.51 4.63 -0.84
CA ARG A 45 4.45 6.08 -0.68
C ARG A 45 3.01 6.56 -0.53
N PRO A 46 2.73 7.52 0.35
CA PRO A 46 1.44 8.21 0.32
C PRO A 46 1.17 8.76 -1.08
N ALA A 47 -0.08 8.64 -1.54
CA ALA A 47 -0.48 9.25 -2.81
C ALA A 47 -0.30 10.78 -2.73
N THR A 48 0.26 11.37 -3.79
CA THR A 48 0.30 12.83 -3.94
C THR A 48 -1.12 13.42 -3.93
N PRO A 49 -1.32 14.72 -3.65
CA PRO A 49 -2.65 15.32 -3.71
C PRO A 49 -3.34 15.18 -5.07
N ALA A 50 -2.57 15.07 -6.16
CA ALA A 50 -3.10 14.83 -7.49
C ALA A 50 -3.50 13.35 -7.70
N ALA A 51 -2.63 12.41 -7.31
CA ALA A 51 -2.93 10.97 -7.35
C ALA A 51 -4.13 10.61 -6.48
N LYS A 52 -4.21 11.19 -5.27
CA LYS A 52 -5.33 11.00 -4.35
C LYS A 52 -6.67 11.39 -4.99
N ARG A 53 -6.74 12.54 -5.67
CA ARG A 53 -7.97 12.99 -6.34
C ARG A 53 -8.43 11.99 -7.40
N ILE A 54 -7.52 11.53 -8.25
CA ILE A 54 -7.82 10.52 -9.28
C ILE A 54 -8.36 9.23 -8.65
N LEU A 55 -7.74 8.77 -7.56
CA LEU A 55 -8.14 7.55 -6.86
C LEU A 55 -9.48 7.70 -6.12
N ASP A 56 -9.71 8.85 -5.48
CA ASP A 56 -10.98 9.15 -4.82
C ASP A 56 -12.13 9.21 -5.83
N ASP A 57 -11.92 9.83 -7.00
CA ASP A 57 -12.91 9.91 -8.08
C ASP A 57 -13.20 8.52 -8.66
N PHE A 58 -12.17 7.70 -8.83
CA PHE A 58 -12.29 6.31 -9.28
C PHE A 58 -13.10 5.44 -8.31
N GLU A 59 -12.91 5.62 -7.00
CA GLU A 59 -13.64 4.86 -5.98
C GLU A 59 -15.00 5.49 -5.60
N GLY A 60 -15.24 6.73 -5.99
CA GLY A 60 -16.41 7.52 -5.63
C GLY A 60 -16.45 7.96 -4.16
N ARG A 61 -15.31 7.95 -3.45
CA ARG A 61 -15.21 8.33 -2.03
C ARG A 61 -13.79 8.74 -1.64
N SER A 62 -13.68 9.66 -0.67
CA SER A 62 -12.38 10.07 -0.13
C SER A 62 -11.76 9.02 0.77
N ARG A 63 -10.52 8.63 0.45
CA ARG A 63 -9.73 7.65 1.20
C ARG A 63 -8.27 8.06 1.35
N SER A 64 -7.57 7.36 2.25
CA SER A 64 -6.12 7.42 2.33
C SER A 64 -5.53 6.32 1.44
N TRP A 65 -4.53 6.69 0.64
CA TRP A 65 -3.97 5.84 -0.40
C TRP A 65 -2.46 5.76 -0.28
N ILE A 66 -1.93 4.55 -0.46
CA ILE A 66 -0.50 4.30 -0.65
C ILE A 66 -0.31 3.82 -2.08
N VAL A 67 0.52 4.53 -2.85
CA VAL A 67 0.98 4.09 -4.16
C VAL A 67 2.13 3.10 -3.94
N VAL A 68 2.02 1.94 -4.58
CA VAL A 68 3.05 0.91 -4.54
C VAL A 68 3.76 0.85 -5.88
N THR A 69 5.06 1.07 -5.85
CA THR A 69 5.91 1.02 -7.04
C THR A 69 6.86 -0.18 -6.99
N CYS A 70 7.35 -0.60 -8.15
CA CYS A 70 8.43 -1.56 -8.27
C CYS A 70 9.42 -1.05 -9.32
N ARG A 71 10.71 -1.16 -9.02
CA ARG A 71 11.79 -0.75 -9.90
C ARG A 71 12.06 -1.87 -10.90
N ARG A 72 12.05 -1.51 -12.18
CA ARG A 72 12.40 -2.41 -13.28
C ARG A 72 13.82 -2.93 -13.10
N SER A 73 13.97 -4.24 -13.21
CA SER A 73 15.24 -4.97 -13.16
C SER A 73 15.30 -5.98 -14.30
N ASP A 74 16.49 -6.36 -14.75
CA ASP A 74 16.70 -7.32 -15.85
C ASP A 74 16.15 -8.72 -15.51
N ALA A 75 15.97 -9.05 -14.23
CA ALA A 75 15.32 -10.28 -13.76
C ALA A 75 13.83 -10.02 -13.41
N GLN A 76 13.03 -9.63 -14.40
CA GLN A 76 11.67 -9.11 -14.17
C GLN A 76 10.73 -10.06 -13.41
N GLU A 77 10.73 -11.36 -13.73
CA GLU A 77 9.81 -12.34 -13.12
C GLU A 77 10.06 -12.49 -11.61
N HIS A 78 11.31 -12.77 -11.21
CA HIS A 78 11.67 -12.85 -9.79
C HIS A 78 11.51 -11.52 -9.05
N THR A 79 11.67 -10.38 -9.74
CA THR A 79 11.46 -9.06 -9.15
C THR A 79 9.99 -8.86 -8.80
N ARG A 80 9.08 -9.20 -9.74
CA ARG A 80 7.64 -9.05 -9.56
C ARG A 80 7.10 -9.92 -8.42
N GLU A 81 7.48 -11.20 -8.38
CA GLU A 81 7.08 -12.11 -7.30
C GLU A 81 7.50 -11.60 -5.92
N ARG A 82 8.71 -11.04 -5.82
CA ARG A 82 9.20 -10.47 -4.57
C ARG A 82 8.49 -9.18 -4.21
N CYS A 83 8.22 -8.29 -5.17
CA CYS A 83 7.39 -7.11 -4.93
C CYS A 83 5.98 -7.49 -4.43
N LEU A 84 5.36 -8.56 -4.97
CA LEU A 84 4.08 -9.07 -4.47
C LEU A 84 4.18 -9.64 -3.05
N THR A 85 5.28 -10.34 -2.72
CA THR A 85 5.54 -10.84 -1.37
C THR A 85 5.71 -9.69 -0.38
N ALA A 86 6.42 -8.63 -0.76
CA ALA A 86 6.57 -7.42 0.03
C ALA A 86 5.23 -6.71 0.27
N ILE A 87 4.36 -6.64 -0.74
CA ILE A 87 3.00 -6.12 -0.60
C ILE A 87 2.19 -6.94 0.42
N GLN A 88 2.24 -8.27 0.33
CA GLN A 88 1.56 -9.14 1.29
C GLN A 88 2.07 -8.91 2.72
N ARG A 89 3.39 -8.78 2.88
CA ARG A 89 4.02 -8.52 4.18
C ARG A 89 3.63 -7.15 4.74
N TYR A 90 3.56 -6.14 3.89
CA TYR A 90 3.09 -4.80 4.21
C TYR A 90 1.65 -4.82 4.75
N LEU A 91 0.72 -5.45 4.03
CA LEU A 91 -0.68 -5.57 4.44
C LEU A 91 -0.85 -6.33 5.76
N LEU A 92 -0.08 -7.42 5.95
CA LEU A 92 -0.10 -8.17 7.20
C LEU A 92 0.38 -7.33 8.38
N SER A 93 1.43 -6.53 8.20
CA SER A 93 1.90 -5.63 9.25
C SER A 93 0.87 -4.56 9.60
N LEU A 94 0.15 -4.01 8.62
CA LEU A 94 -0.95 -3.08 8.87
C LEU A 94 -2.09 -3.73 9.67
N ALA A 95 -2.47 -4.95 9.32
CA ALA A 95 -3.51 -5.68 10.02
C ALA A 95 -3.13 -5.99 11.49
N VAL A 96 -1.85 -6.24 11.78
CA VAL A 96 -1.35 -6.42 13.16
C VAL A 96 -1.52 -5.14 13.99
N GLU A 97 -1.35 -3.98 13.37
CA GLU A 97 -1.61 -2.66 13.98
C GLU A 97 -3.11 -2.28 13.96
N GLY A 98 -4.00 -3.17 13.51
CA GLY A 98 -5.43 -2.91 13.43
C GLY A 98 -5.83 -1.90 12.34
N VAL A 99 -4.99 -1.72 11.32
CA VAL A 99 -5.28 -0.87 10.16
C VAL A 99 -5.85 -1.73 9.03
N ASP A 100 -7.11 -1.50 8.69
CA ASP A 100 -7.77 -2.15 7.57
C ASP A 100 -7.26 -1.58 6.24
N ALA A 101 -6.72 -2.47 5.40
CA ALA A 101 -6.09 -2.10 4.14
C ALA A 101 -6.47 -3.07 3.02
N THR A 102 -6.77 -2.54 1.84
CA THR A 102 -7.14 -3.32 0.65
C THR A 102 -6.15 -3.06 -0.50
N TRP A 103 -5.65 -4.12 -1.10
CA TRP A 103 -4.81 -4.07 -2.29
C TRP A 103 -5.63 -3.98 -3.59
N ILE A 104 -5.23 -3.07 -4.48
CA ILE A 104 -5.78 -2.92 -5.83
C ILE A 104 -4.61 -2.96 -6.82
N GLY A 105 -4.42 -4.11 -7.48
CA GLY A 105 -3.26 -4.36 -8.37
C GLY A 105 -3.56 -4.27 -9.88
N SER A 106 -4.80 -3.98 -10.28
CA SER A 106 -5.21 -3.95 -11.69
C SER A 106 -6.40 -3.02 -11.89
N GLY A 107 -6.57 -2.53 -13.12
CA GLY A 107 -7.69 -1.64 -13.46
C GLY A 107 -7.55 -0.25 -12.83
N LEU A 108 -6.32 0.21 -12.65
CA LEU A 108 -6.04 1.54 -12.11
C LEU A 108 -6.50 2.62 -13.11
N PRO A 109 -6.96 3.78 -12.60
CA PRO A 109 -7.39 4.88 -13.46
C PRO A 109 -6.24 5.42 -14.32
N GLU A 110 -6.58 5.86 -15.54
CA GLU A 110 -5.64 6.52 -16.44
C GLU A 110 -5.06 7.81 -15.81
N GLY A 111 -3.83 8.15 -16.17
CA GLY A 111 -3.14 9.35 -15.67
C GLY A 111 -2.60 9.23 -14.24
N LEU A 112 -2.83 8.12 -13.53
CA LEU A 112 -2.27 7.90 -12.19
C LEU A 112 -0.74 7.91 -12.18
N GLU A 113 -0.11 7.30 -13.19
CA GLU A 113 1.36 7.26 -13.32
C GLU A 113 1.96 8.67 -13.43
N ASP A 114 1.32 9.55 -14.20
CA ASP A 114 1.80 10.92 -14.47
C ASP A 114 1.84 11.80 -13.21
N VAL A 115 1.00 11.49 -12.22
CA VAL A 115 0.82 12.30 -11.01
C VAL A 115 1.41 11.66 -9.75
N SER A 116 1.98 10.46 -9.85
CA SER A 116 2.47 9.69 -8.69
C SER A 116 3.93 9.96 -8.31
N GLU A 117 4.59 10.95 -8.94
CA GLU A 117 5.99 11.33 -8.64
C GLU A 117 6.94 10.11 -8.58
N MET A 118 6.87 9.26 -9.61
CA MET A 118 7.68 8.04 -9.70
C MET A 118 9.17 8.35 -9.88
N LEU A 119 10.05 7.53 -9.28
CA LEU A 119 11.48 7.64 -9.56
C LEU A 119 11.81 7.06 -10.94
N PRO A 120 12.97 7.41 -11.52
CA PRO A 120 13.41 6.80 -12.77
C PRO A 120 13.41 5.27 -12.69
N ARG A 121 12.83 4.62 -13.71
CA ARG A 121 12.69 3.17 -13.86
C ARG A 121 11.75 2.49 -12.86
N GLU A 122 10.91 3.25 -12.18
CA GLU A 122 9.78 2.68 -11.44
C GLU A 122 8.55 2.54 -12.31
N GLU A 123 7.73 1.55 -11.96
CA GLU A 123 6.37 1.40 -12.46
C GLU A 123 5.43 1.21 -11.28
N ILE A 124 4.17 1.63 -11.44
CA ILE A 124 3.13 1.37 -10.46
C ILE A 124 2.76 -0.11 -10.54
N LEU A 125 2.84 -0.82 -9.42
CA LEU A 125 2.28 -2.16 -9.31
C LEU A 125 0.82 -2.15 -8.89
N GLY A 126 0.40 -1.10 -8.18
CA GLY A 126 -0.94 -0.97 -7.64
C GLY A 126 -1.01 0.07 -6.54
N VAL A 127 -2.14 0.08 -5.86
CA VAL A 127 -2.39 0.96 -4.71
C VAL A 127 -2.91 0.15 -3.54
N VAL A 128 -2.61 0.62 -2.33
CA VAL A 128 -3.26 0.16 -1.11
C VAL A 128 -4.23 1.25 -0.67
N ARG A 129 -5.50 0.88 -0.59
CA ARG A 129 -6.55 1.69 0.04
C ARG A 129 -6.50 1.44 1.54
N LEU A 130 -6.46 2.49 2.34
CA LEU A 130 -6.63 2.41 3.79
C LEU A 130 -8.08 2.76 4.11
N ASP A 131 -8.80 1.83 4.72
CA ASP A 131 -10.17 2.06 5.13
C ASP A 131 -10.16 2.78 6.48
N SER A 132 -10.86 3.91 6.55
CA SER A 132 -11.07 4.61 7.82
C SER A 132 -11.92 3.71 8.71
N ALA A 133 -11.39 3.39 9.90
CA ALA A 133 -12.11 2.69 10.96
C ALA A 133 -13.37 3.41 11.40
#